data_AF-A0A7C5LU37-F1
#
_entry.id   AF-A0A7C5LU37-F1
#
_cell.length_a   1.000
_cell.length_b   1.000
_cell.length_c   1.000
_cell.angle_alpha   90.00
_cell.angle_beta   90.00
_cell.angle_gamma   90.00
#
_symmetry.space_group_name_H-M   'P 1'
#
loop_
_entity.id
_entity.type
_entity.pdbx_description
1 polymer ?
#
loop_
_entity_poly.entity_id
_entity_poly.type
_entity_poly.pdbx_seq_one_letter_code
_entity_poly.pdbx_strand_id
1 'polypeptide(L)' 'KSYADTVKELRLNDNIEDRRYRITFHTLRHTYATRLAEAGCPLTVLRDLLGHRDLIMVSRYAKSTLEQAAARVNDL' A
#
# COMPACT_ATOMS: atom_id res chain seq x y z
N LYS A 1 10.65 -1.49 -20.32
CA LYS A 1 11.47 -1.06 -19.16
C LYS A 1 11.01 -1.84 -17.94
N SER A 2 11.92 -2.46 -17.18
CA SER A 2 11.56 -3.17 -15.95
C SER A 2 11.47 -2.19 -14.76
N TYR A 3 10.82 -2.61 -13.66
CA TYR A 3 10.79 -1.84 -12.41
C TYR A 3 12.19 -1.44 -11.93
N ALA A 4 13.13 -2.40 -11.97
CA ALA A 4 14.50 -2.18 -11.52
C ALA A 4 15.22 -1.13 -12.38
N ASP A 5 14.98 -1.14 -13.70
CA ASP A 5 15.55 -0.15 -14.62
C ASP A 5 15.03 1.26 -14.29
N THR A 6 13.72 1.40 -14.07
CA THR A 6 13.10 2.69 -13.73
C THR A 6 13.59 3.24 -12.39
N VAL A 7 13.72 2.39 -11.37
CA VAL A 7 14.25 2.81 -10.06
C VAL A 7 15.69 3.30 -10.16
N LYS A 8 16.50 2.65 -11.01
CA LYS A 8 17.89 3.04 -11.27
C LYS A 8 17.97 4.33 -12.08
N GLU A 9 17.15 4.47 -13.12
CA GLU A 9 17.07 5.68 -13.96
C GLU A 9 16.66 6.90 -13.14
N LEU A 10 15.67 6.74 -12.26
CA LEU A 10 15.16 7.81 -11.39
C LEU A 10 15.97 8.00 -10.09
N ARG A 11 17.01 7.18 -9.85
CA ARG A 11 17.91 7.28 -8.68
C ARG A 11 17.17 7.24 -7.34
N LEU A 12 16.03 6.54 -7.28
CA LEU A 12 15.12 6.55 -6.12
C LEU A 12 15.70 5.91 -4.84
N ASN A 13 16.80 5.17 -4.97
CA ASN A 13 17.50 4.53 -3.86
C ASN A 13 18.94 5.05 -3.68
N ASP A 14 19.33 6.11 -4.38
CA ASP A 14 20.66 6.71 -4.23
C ASP A 14 20.79 7.30 -2.82
N ASN A 15 21.98 7.13 -2.20
CA ASN A 15 22.28 7.55 -0.83
C ASN A 15 21.42 6.90 0.28
N ILE A 16 20.71 5.81 -0.03
CA ILE A 16 20.01 5.00 0.99
C ILE A 16 20.91 3.85 1.45
N GLU A 17 21.61 4.08 2.56
CA GLU A 17 22.47 3.08 3.20
C GLU A 17 21.63 2.01 3.93
N ASP A 18 20.62 2.43 4.70
CA ASP A 18 19.73 1.53 5.42
C ASP A 18 18.67 0.93 4.49
N ARG A 19 18.69 -0.40 4.37
CA ARG A 19 17.78 -1.20 3.54
C ARG A 19 16.30 -0.94 3.84
N ARG A 20 15.96 -0.55 5.07
CA ARG A 20 14.57 -0.29 5.49
C ARG A 20 13.93 0.89 4.76
N TYR A 21 14.73 1.85 4.31
CA TYR A 21 14.24 3.03 3.59
C TYR A 21 14.31 2.89 2.07
N ARG A 22 14.77 1.75 1.55
CA ARG A 22 14.81 1.52 0.10
C ARG A 22 13.41 1.33 -0.44
N ILE A 23 13.12 2.02 -1.53
CA ILE A 23 11.93 1.80 -2.33
C ILE A 23 12.09 0.48 -3.07
N THR A 24 11.15 -0.43 -2.80
CA THR A 24 11.04 -1.72 -3.47
C THR A 24 9.67 -1.86 -4.11
N PHE A 25 9.48 -2.89 -4.95
CA PHE A 25 8.17 -3.19 -5.52
C PHE A 25 7.13 -3.42 -4.41
N HIS A 26 7.57 -3.94 -3.26
CA HIS A 26 6.71 -4.13 -2.09
C HIS A 26 6.24 -2.80 -1.49
N THR A 27 7.09 -1.77 -1.46
CA THR A 27 6.72 -0.42 -1.03
C THR A 27 5.58 0.14 -1.87
N LEU A 28 5.68 0.00 -3.20
CA LEU A 28 4.64 0.46 -4.11
C LEU A 28 3.32 -0.31 -3.92
N ARG A 29 3.40 -1.63 -3.76
CA ARG A 29 2.25 -2.48 -3.46
C ARG A 29 1.56 -2.04 -2.16
N HIS A 30 2.33 -1.69 -1.14
CA HIS A 30 1.81 -1.15 0.12
C HIS A 30 1.11 0.19 -0.09
N THR A 31 1.73 1.13 -0.79
CA THR A 31 1.13 2.45 -1.08
C THR A 31 -0.19 2.31 -1.85
N TYR A 32 -0.24 1.43 -2.84
CA TYR A 32 -1.46 1.17 -3.61
C TYR A 32 -2.58 0.62 -2.73
N ALA A 33 -2.27 -0.38 -1.91
CA ALA A 33 -3.22 -1.00 -1.01
C ALA A 33 -3.77 -0.04 0.05
N THR A 34 -2.89 0.77 0.66
CA THR A 34 -3.30 1.81 1.62
C THR A 34 -4.24 2.81 0.96
N ARG A 35 -3.89 3.35 -0.22
CA ARG A 35 -4.74 4.33 -0.92
C ARG A 35 -6.12 3.79 -1.28
N LEU A 36 -6.21 2.52 -1.69
CA LEU A 36 -7.49 1.88 -1.96
C LEU A 36 -8.31 1.68 -0.67
N ALA A 37 -7.66 1.32 0.42
CA ALA A 37 -8.32 1.20 1.71
C ALA A 37 -8.84 2.56 2.19
N GLU A 38 -8.02 3.61 2.08
CA GLU A 38 -8.40 4.99 2.40
C GLU A 38 -9.56 5.49 1.52
N ALA A 39 -9.63 5.07 0.26
CA ALA A 39 -10.76 5.35 -0.62
C ALA A 39 -12.05 4.57 -0.26
N GLY A 40 -12.03 3.76 0.80
CA GLY A 40 -13.18 2.98 1.26
C GLY A 40 -13.44 1.70 0.45
N CYS A 41 -12.44 1.21 -0.28
CA CYS A 41 -12.58 -0.02 -1.06
C CYS A 41 -12.77 -1.23 -0.11
N PRO A 42 -13.78 -2.10 -0.34
CA PRO A 42 -13.96 -3.31 0.44
C PRO A 42 -12.73 -4.21 0.41
N LEU A 43 -12.36 -4.76 1.57
CA LEU A 43 -11.15 -5.58 1.74
C LEU A 43 -11.12 -6.82 0.82
N THR A 44 -12.28 -7.34 0.46
CA THR A 44 -12.43 -8.46 -0.48
C THR A 44 -12.01 -8.07 -1.91
N VAL A 45 -12.38 -6.87 -2.35
CA VAL A 45 -11.97 -6.31 -3.65
C VAL A 45 -10.48 -6.00 -3.64
N LEU A 46 -9.98 -5.44 -2.54
CA LEU A 46 -8.58 -5.11 -2.35
C LEU A 46 -7.67 -6.36 -2.38
N ARG A 47 -8.14 -7.46 -1.79
CA ARG A 47 -7.49 -8.78 -1.90
C ARG A 47 -7.37 -9.24 -3.35
N ASP A 48 -8.47 -9.16 -4.11
CA ASP A 48 -8.52 -9.63 -5.48
C ASP A 48 -7.65 -8.76 -6.40
N LEU A 49 -7.64 -7.43 -6.21
CA LEU A 49 -6.77 -6.50 -6.92
C LEU A 49 -5.28 -6.71 -6.66
N LEU A 50 -4.93 -7.14 -5.44
CA LEU A 50 -3.54 -7.44 -5.07
C LEU A 50 -3.10 -8.87 -5.41
N GLY A 51 -4.04 -9.72 -5.85
CA GLY A 51 -3.79 -11.14 -6.15
C GLY A 51 -3.38 -11.96 -4.92
N HIS A 52 -3.80 -11.55 -3.71
CA HIS A 52 -3.48 -12.26 -2.49
C HIS A 52 -4.44 -13.42 -2.27
N ARG A 53 -3.89 -14.63 -2.10
CA ARG A 53 -4.69 -15.83 -1.77
C ARG A 53 -5.22 -15.81 -0.34
N ASP A 54 -4.58 -15.03 0.53
CA ASP A 54 -4.84 -15.00 1.97
C ASP A 54 -5.17 -13.57 2.45
N LEU A 55 -6.18 -13.46 3.32
CA LEU A 55 -6.67 -12.20 3.87
C LEU A 55 -5.77 -11.64 4.98
N ILE A 56 -4.82 -12.42 5.52
CA ILE A 56 -3.93 -11.98 6.61
C ILE A 56 -3.13 -10.72 6.24
N MET A 57 -2.72 -10.59 4.96
CA MET A 57 -1.99 -9.41 4.49
C MET A 57 -2.91 -8.18 4.33
N VAL A 58 -4.21 -8.40 4.12
CA VAL A 58 -5.22 -7.36 3.93
C VAL A 58 -5.79 -6.85 5.26
N SER A 59 -5.84 -7.70 6.30
CA SER A 59 -6.27 -7.32 7.65
C SER A 59 -5.47 -6.16 8.25
N ARG A 60 -4.24 -5.91 7.81
CA ARG A 60 -3.45 -4.73 8.22
C ARG A 60 -4.07 -3.41 7.74
N TYR A 61 -4.73 -3.41 6.58
CA TYR A 61 -5.39 -2.21 6.06
C TYR A 61 -6.78 -2.00 6.66
N ALA A 62 -7.43 -3.06 7.15
CA ALA A 62 -8.75 -3.01 7.81
C ALA A 62 -8.78 -2.05 9.01
N LYS A 63 -7.66 -1.95 9.74
CA LYS A 63 -7.53 -1.06 10.89
C LYS A 63 -7.58 0.42 10.48
N SER A 64 -6.92 0.78 9.37
CA SER A 64 -6.93 2.14 8.84
C SER A 64 -8.33 2.54 8.34
N THR A 65 -9.09 1.61 7.76
CA THR A 65 -10.46 1.89 7.31
C THR A 65 -11.43 2.14 8.46
N LEU A 66 -11.28 1.48 9.61
CA LEU A 66 -12.14 1.70 10.78
C LEU A 66 -11.91 3.07 11.42
N GLU A 67 -10.66 3.51 11.55
CA GLU A 67 -10.32 4.86 12.02
C GLU A 67 -10.91 5.94 11.08
N GLN A 68 -10.81 5.75 9.77
CA GLN A 68 -11.35 6.70 8.81
C GLN A 68 -12.88 6.66 8.71
N ALA A 69 -13.49 5.48 8.84
CA ALA A 69 -14.94 5.36 8.94
C ALA A 69 -15.44 6.15 10.15
N ALA A 70 -14.82 5.99 11.31
CA ALA A 70 -15.15 6.74 12.52
C ALA A 70 -15.00 8.27 12.33
N ALA A 71 -13.92 8.72 11.67
CA ALA A 71 -13.74 10.13 11.33
C ALA A 71 -14.86 10.66 10.42
N ARG A 72 -15.26 9.90 9.38
CA ARG A 72 -16.38 10.29 8.48
C ARG A 72 -17.74 10.35 9.17
N VAL A 73 -18.00 9.53 10.20
CA VAL A 73 -19.28 9.61 10.93
C VAL A 73 -19.33 10.84 11.83
N ASN A 74 -18.17 11.35 12.29
CA ASN A 74 -18.09 12.52 13.15
C ASN A 74 -18.13 13.86 12.39
N ASP A 75 -17.97 13.83 11.06
CA ASP A 75 -18.14 14.98 10.15
C ASP A 75 -19.59 15.15 9.66
N LEU A 76 -20.55 14.38 10.20
CA LEU A 76 -22.00 14.47 9.94
C LEU A 76 -22.74 14.95 11.19
#